data_AF-A0A9P3K1L6-F1
#
_entry.id   AF-A0A9P3K1L6-F1
#
_cell.length_a   1.000
_cell.length_b   1.000
_cell.length_c   1.000
_cell.angle_alpha   90.00
_cell.angle_beta   90.00
_cell.angle_gamma   90.00
#
_symmetry.space_group_name_H-M   'P 1'
#
loop_
_entity.id
_entity.type
_entity.pdbx_description
1 polymer ?
#
loop_
_entity_poly.entity_id
_entity_poly.type
_entity_poly.pdbx_seq_one_letter_code
_entity_poly.pdbx_strand_id
1 'polypeptide(L)'
;MPGSNPYWFAIQVLGAAGAGGVDLLELSTDGENWTSMSQLGNSATWTLNPAKDVVDVGVAVNLRVTLVGGAQQPLVWTDAIPVGWSAGTTYHADGNF
;
A
#
# COMPACT_ATOMS: atom_id res chain seq x y z
N MET A 1 -8.48 -4.44 -9.18
CA MET A 1 -7.72 -4.83 -10.39
C MET A 1 -7.39 -6.33 -10.36
N PRO A 2 -7.64 -7.09 -11.44
CA PRO A 2 -7.10 -8.46 -11.55
C PRO A 2 -5.58 -8.33 -11.73
N GLY A 3 -4.80 -8.83 -10.78
CA GLY A 3 -3.34 -8.69 -10.88
C GLY A 3 -2.55 -9.23 -9.69
N SER A 4 -3.05 -9.04 -8.47
CA SER A 4 -2.35 -9.55 -7.28
C SER A 4 -2.38 -11.08 -7.24
N ASN A 5 -1.21 -11.69 -7.06
CA ASN A 5 -0.97 -13.11 -6.91
C ASN A 5 0.23 -13.30 -5.96
N PRO A 6 0.57 -14.53 -5.54
CA PRO A 6 1.65 -14.73 -4.58
C PRO A 6 2.99 -14.11 -5.00
N TYR A 7 3.29 -13.95 -6.28
CA TYR A 7 4.56 -13.36 -6.73
C TYR A 7 4.48 -11.86 -7.00
N TRP A 8 3.28 -11.31 -7.12
CA TRP A 8 3.07 -9.93 -7.52
C TRP A 8 1.94 -9.33 -6.70
N PHE A 9 2.24 -8.33 -5.89
CA PHE A 9 1.23 -7.59 -5.16
C PHE A 9 1.12 -6.19 -5.75
N ALA A 10 -0.10 -5.74 -6.06
CA ALA A 10 -0.34 -4.41 -6.60
C ALA A 10 -1.50 -3.73 -5.88
N ILE A 11 -1.30 -2.46 -5.52
CA ILE A 11 -2.33 -1.60 -4.94
C ILE A 11 -2.40 -0.30 -5.73
N GLN A 12 -3.63 0.19 -5.91
CA GLN A 12 -3.87 1.50 -6.49
C GLN A 12 -4.25 2.43 -5.35
N VAL A 13 -3.50 3.51 -5.17
CA VAL A 13 -3.76 4.51 -4.13
C VAL A 13 -4.59 5.64 -4.75
N LEU A 14 -5.81 5.82 -4.26
CA LEU A 14 -6.73 6.88 -4.69
C LEU A 14 -6.93 7.87 -3.56
N GLY A 15 -7.00 9.17 -3.88
CA GLY A 15 -7.39 10.19 -2.90
C GLY A 15 -6.31 10.63 -1.89
N ALA A 16 -5.11 10.04 -1.90
CA ALA A 16 -4.01 10.48 -1.03
C ALA A 16 -3.51 11.91 -1.34
N ALA A 17 -3.92 12.49 -2.48
CA ALA A 17 -3.36 13.71 -3.04
C ALA A 17 -4.28 14.93 -2.88
N GLY A 18 -4.68 15.25 -1.65
CA GLY A 18 -5.10 16.62 -1.32
C GLY A 18 -3.95 17.64 -1.42
N ALA A 19 -2.68 17.18 -1.36
CA ALA A 19 -1.48 18.02 -1.19
C ALA A 19 -0.32 17.79 -2.19
N GLY A 20 -0.39 16.77 -3.05
CA GLY A 20 0.74 16.36 -3.90
C GLY A 20 0.73 14.84 -4.07
N GLY A 21 1.42 14.30 -5.07
CA GLY A 21 1.47 12.85 -5.31
C GLY A 21 2.02 12.05 -4.11
N VAL A 22 2.01 10.73 -4.23
CA VAL A 22 2.73 9.84 -3.29
C VAL A 22 4.20 9.80 -3.70
N ASP A 23 5.11 10.10 -2.77
CA ASP A 23 6.56 10.03 -2.96
C ASP A 23 7.10 8.65 -2.59
N LEU A 24 6.61 8.08 -1.50
CA LEU A 24 6.96 6.74 -1.03
C LEU A 24 5.72 6.01 -0.50
N LEU A 25 5.58 4.74 -0.89
CA LEU A 25 4.60 3.82 -0.35
C LEU A 25 5.30 2.60 0.20
N GLU A 26 4.98 2.25 1.44
CA GLU A 26 5.53 1.11 2.15
C GLU A 26 4.41 0.26 2.73
N LEU A 27 4.67 -1.04 2.86
CA LEU A 27 3.74 -1.99 3.44
C LEU A 27 4.39 -2.78 4.58
N SER A 28 3.56 -3.26 5.50
CA SER A 28 3.98 -4.13 6.60
C SER A 28 2.84 -5.07 6.99
N THR A 29 3.16 -6.33 7.32
CA THR A 29 2.20 -7.33 7.83
C THR A 29 2.28 -7.50 9.35
N ASP A 30 3.33 -7.00 9.99
CA ASP A 30 3.56 -7.05 11.45
C ASP A 30 3.50 -5.67 12.14
N GLY A 31 3.46 -4.59 11.36
CA GLY A 31 3.46 -3.20 11.85
C GLY A 31 4.84 -2.64 12.16
N GLU A 32 5.90 -3.46 12.08
CA GLU A 32 7.26 -3.10 12.49
C GLU A 32 8.22 -3.09 11.29
N ASN A 33 8.16 -4.13 10.46
CA ASN A 33 9.02 -4.30 9.30
C ASN A 33 8.32 -3.73 8.05
N TRP A 34 8.85 -2.61 7.55
CA TRP A 34 8.29 -1.89 6.41
C TRP A 34 9.07 -2.22 5.14
N THR A 35 8.34 -2.57 4.08
CA THR A 35 8.90 -2.86 2.76
C THR A 35 8.41 -1.82 1.76
N SER A 36 9.35 -1.15 1.10
CA SER A 36 9.04 -0.15 0.08
C SER A 36 8.49 -0.79 -1.19
N MET A 37 7.42 -0.20 -1.72
CA MET A 37 6.81 -0.58 -2.99
C MET A 37 7.38 0.26 -4.13
N SER A 38 7.36 -0.29 -5.35
CA SER A 38 7.77 0.42 -6.56
C SER A 38 6.56 1.00 -7.28
N GLN A 39 6.64 2.26 -7.72
CA GLN A 39 5.61 2.82 -8.58
C GLN A 39 5.67 2.19 -9.98
N LEU A 40 4.52 1.78 -10.50
CA LEU A 40 4.41 1.22 -11.85
C LEU A 40 4.30 2.35 -12.89
N GLY A 41 5.44 2.76 -13.42
CA GLY A 41 5.52 3.86 -14.39
C GLY A 41 4.93 5.15 -13.83
N ASN A 42 4.11 5.85 -14.63
CA ASN A 42 3.45 7.10 -14.21
C ASN A 42 2.03 6.87 -13.66
N SER A 43 1.71 5.66 -13.23
CA SER A 43 0.37 5.33 -12.71
C SER A 43 0.28 5.54 -11.20
N ALA A 44 -0.94 5.55 -10.65
CA ALA A 44 -1.18 5.50 -9.21
C ALA A 44 -1.05 4.07 -8.64
N THR A 45 -0.52 3.12 -9.42
CA THR A 45 -0.33 1.72 -9.03
C THR A 45 1.06 1.52 -8.49
N TRP A 46 1.14 0.88 -7.34
CA TRP A 46 2.37 0.53 -6.64
C TRP A 46 2.46 -0.97 -6.47
N THR A 47 3.65 -1.52 -6.60
CA THR A 47 3.84 -2.96 -6.72
C THR A 47 4.97 -3.45 -5.83
N LEU A 48 4.83 -4.70 -5.37
CA LEU A 48 5.87 -5.44 -4.68
C LEU A 48 6.11 -6.78 -5.38
N ASN A 49 7.38 -7.06 -5.68
CA ASN A 49 7.82 -8.27 -6.37
C ASN A 49 9.24 -8.67 -5.92
N PRO A 50 9.47 -9.93 -5.47
CA PRO A 50 8.46 -10.94 -5.18
C PRO A 50 7.64 -10.59 -3.94
N ALA A 51 6.32 -10.78 -4.00
CA ALA A 51 5.43 -10.49 -2.86
C ALA A 51 5.32 -11.64 -1.86
N LYS A 52 5.60 -12.88 -2.28
CA LYS A 52 5.30 -14.12 -1.53
C LYS A 52 5.94 -14.21 -0.14
N ASP A 53 7.03 -13.50 0.06
CA ASP A 53 7.80 -13.53 1.31
C ASP A 53 7.37 -12.41 2.27
N VAL A 54 6.43 -11.56 1.84
CA VAL A 54 6.00 -10.36 2.57
C VAL A 54 4.48 -10.33 2.78
N VAL A 55 3.69 -10.74 1.78
CA VAL A 55 2.23 -10.64 1.79
C VAL A 55 1.58 -12.00 1.54
N ASP A 56 0.68 -12.39 2.44
CA ASP A 56 -0.20 -13.56 2.31
C ASP A 56 -1.68 -13.09 2.34
N VAL A 57 -2.54 -13.80 1.60
CA VAL A 57 -3.99 -13.55 1.46
C VAL A 57 -4.71 -13.73 2.82
N GLY A 58 -4.08 -14.39 3.79
CA GLY A 58 -4.59 -14.57 5.15
C GLY A 58 -4.12 -13.54 6.18
N VAL A 59 -3.41 -12.48 5.79
CA VAL A 59 -2.83 -11.51 6.74
C VAL A 59 -3.23 -10.09 6.37
N ALA A 60 -3.49 -9.28 7.39
CA ALA A 60 -3.75 -7.85 7.25
C ALA A 60 -2.52 -7.11 6.70
N VAL A 61 -2.74 -6.07 5.90
CA VAL A 61 -1.67 -5.23 5.36
C VAL A 61 -1.82 -3.82 5.92
N ASN A 62 -0.77 -3.35 6.59
CA ASN A 62 -0.60 -1.98 7.02
C ASN A 62 0.09 -1.18 5.90
N LEU A 63 -0.27 0.09 5.74
CA LEU A 63 0.31 0.97 4.73
C LEU A 63 0.91 2.22 5.38
N ARG A 64 2.07 2.63 4.89
CA ARG A 64 2.72 3.89 5.25
C ARG A 64 2.97 4.70 3.98
N VAL A 65 2.53 5.95 3.97
CA VAL A 65 2.58 6.85 2.82
C VAL A 65 3.31 8.13 3.18
N THR A 66 4.32 8.45 2.39
CA THR A 66 4.96 9.77 2.40
C THR A 66 4.48 10.55 1.18
N LEU A 67 3.93 11.74 1.40
CA LEU A 67 3.45 12.62 0.34
C LEU A 67 4.60 13.49 -0.21
N VAL A 68 4.52 13.80 -1.52
CA VAL A 68 5.43 14.74 -2.18
C VAL A 68 5.38 16.09 -1.46
N GLY A 69 6.56 16.67 -1.23
CA GLY A 69 6.70 17.89 -0.43
C GLY A 69 6.95 17.65 1.06
N GLY A 70 6.93 16.38 1.50
CA GLY A 70 7.49 15.97 2.78
C GLY A 70 6.75 16.55 3.98
N ALA A 71 5.49 16.17 4.18
CA ALA A 71 4.87 16.34 5.49
C ALA A 71 5.80 15.77 6.58
N GLN A 72 5.84 16.41 7.76
CA GLN A 72 6.78 16.05 8.84
C GLN A 72 6.67 14.59 9.29
N GLN A 73 5.55 13.91 9.01
CA GLN A 73 5.31 12.52 9.35
C GLN A 73 4.60 11.79 8.20
N PRO A 74 4.99 10.54 7.90
CA PRO A 74 4.21 9.67 7.02
C PRO A 74 2.82 9.39 7.59
N LEU A 75 1.83 9.24 6.72
CA LEU A 75 0.51 8.75 7.08
C LEU A 75 0.60 7.23 7.24
N VAL A 76 0.06 6.69 8.33
CA VAL A 76 0.07 5.25 8.61
C VAL A 76 -1.35 4.77 8.82
N TRP A 77 -1.73 3.74 8.07
CA TRP A 77 -2.99 3.02 8.25
C TRP A 77 -2.69 1.59 8.65
N THR A 78 -3.21 1.20 9.81
CA THR A 78 -3.20 -0.18 10.28
C THR A 78 -4.42 -0.92 9.73
N ASP A 79 -4.25 -2.19 9.34
CA ASP A 79 -5.32 -3.01 8.74
C ASP A 79 -5.97 -2.35 7.51
N ALA A 80 -5.17 -1.61 6.73
CA ALA A 80 -5.62 -0.89 5.55
C ALA A 80 -6.20 -1.81 4.47
N ILE A 81 -5.68 -3.04 4.41
CA ILE A 81 -6.28 -4.15 3.68
C ILE A 81 -6.50 -5.28 4.70
N PRO A 82 -7.75 -5.69 4.95
CA PRO A 82 -8.10 -6.57 6.05
C PRO A 82 -7.65 -8.01 5.83
N VAL A 83 -7.62 -8.77 6.93
CA VAL A 83 -7.47 -10.23 6.90
C VAL A 83 -8.44 -10.88 5.90
N GLY A 84 -7.97 -11.85 5.12
CA GLY A 84 -8.81 -12.56 4.14
C GLY A 84 -9.16 -11.71 2.91
N TRP A 85 -8.37 -10.68 2.61
CA TRP A 85 -8.56 -9.84 1.44
C TRP A 85 -8.51 -10.65 0.14
N SER A 86 -9.09 -10.10 -0.92
CA SER A 86 -9.10 -10.72 -2.23
C SER A 86 -8.61 -9.75 -3.29
N ALA A 87 -7.74 -10.22 -4.18
CA ALA A 87 -7.30 -9.45 -5.34
C ALA A 87 -8.50 -8.95 -6.15
N GLY A 88 -8.40 -7.77 -6.74
CA GLY A 88 -9.51 -7.18 -7.47
C GLY A 88 -10.38 -6.25 -6.64
N THR A 89 -10.40 -6.41 -5.32
CA THR A 89 -11.27 -5.68 -4.39
C THR A 89 -10.70 -4.32 -4.02
N THR A 90 -11.58 -3.35 -3.77
CA THR A 90 -11.22 -2.04 -3.21
C THR A 90 -11.45 -2.06 -1.71
N TYR A 91 -10.47 -1.58 -0.95
CA TYR A 91 -10.56 -1.37 0.48
C TYR A 91 -10.40 0.12 0.78
N HIS A 92 -11.09 0.59 1.81
CA HIS A 92 -11.06 1.98 2.25
C HIS A 92 -10.45 2.02 3.65
N ALA A 93 -9.37 2.79 3.81
CA ALA A 93 -8.78 3.08 5.11
C ALA A 93 -9.00 4.55 5.40
N ASP A 94 -9.82 4.84 6.42
CA ASP A 94 -10.12 6.22 6.82
C ASP A 94 -9.00 6.73 7.74
N GLY A 95 -8.53 7.96 7.50
CA GLY A 95 -7.51 8.63 8.33
C GLY A 95 -7.34 10.10 7.93
N ASN A 96 -7.06 10.96 8.91
CA ASN A 96 -6.87 12.39 8.67
C ASN A 96 -5.51 12.67 8.00
N PHE A 97 -5.54 13.48 6.94
CA PHE A 97 -4.37 13.99 6.20
C PHE A 97 -3.68 15.15 6.90
#